data_AF-A0A1V2U9V0-F1
#
_entry.id   AF-A0A1V2U9V0-F1
#
_cell.length_a   1.000
_cell.length_b   1.000
_cell.length_c   1.000
_cell.angle_alpha   90.00
_cell.angle_beta   90.00
_cell.angle_gamma   90.00
#
_symmetry.space_group_name_H-M   'P 1'
#
loop_
_entity.id
_entity.type
_entity.pdbx_description
1 polymer ?
#
loop_
_entity_poly.entity_id
_entity_poly.type
_entity_poly.pdbx_seq_one_letter_code
_entity_poly.pdbx_strand_id
1 'polypeptide(L)'
;MINLSMFLFLIPFFIFIFVFLFFHNWKKYDTIVLLSSLPSIFFILKIVYPSLLDPIYLFNFYLIGLIITSIFYIIVLFIIYRRK
;
A
#
# COMPACT_ATOMS: atom_id res chain seq x y z
N MET A 1 3.76 17.29 -20.82
CA MET A 1 3.21 16.26 -21.74
C MET A 1 3.54 14.81 -21.30
N ILE A 2 3.72 14.52 -20.00
CA ILE A 2 4.04 13.17 -19.48
C ILE A 2 2.82 12.51 -18.78
N ASN A 3 1.75 13.27 -18.49
CA ASN A 3 0.65 12.77 -17.67
C ASN A 3 -0.27 11.77 -18.40
N LEU A 4 -0.43 11.90 -19.72
CA LEU A 4 -1.42 11.13 -20.46
C LEU A 4 -0.98 9.67 -20.70
N SER A 5 0.31 9.47 -21.00
CA SER A 5 0.91 8.13 -21.12
C SER A 5 0.95 7.39 -19.77
N MET A 6 1.20 8.11 -18.68
CA MET A 6 1.16 7.55 -17.33
C MET A 6 -0.26 7.11 -16.97
N PHE A 7 -1.28 7.93 -17.27
CA PHE A 7 -2.70 7.56 -17.06
C PHE A 7 -3.10 6.32 -17.87
N LEU A 8 -2.73 6.27 -19.15
CA LEU A 8 -3.01 5.12 -20.03
C LEU A 8 -2.38 3.81 -19.53
N PHE A 9 -1.24 3.89 -18.84
CA PHE A 9 -0.58 2.72 -18.26
C PHE A 9 -1.17 2.31 -16.90
N LEU A 10 -1.65 3.26 -16.10
CA LEU A 10 -2.29 2.98 -14.81
C LEU A 10 -3.67 2.33 -14.96
N ILE A 11 -4.44 2.68 -15.99
CA ILE A 11 -5.78 2.11 -16.24
C ILE A 11 -5.75 0.56 -16.30
N PRO A 12 -4.95 -0.09 -17.16
CA PRO A 12 -4.90 -1.55 -17.22
C PRO A 12 -4.35 -2.17 -15.94
N PHE A 13 -3.40 -1.50 -15.27
CA PHE A 13 -2.86 -1.95 -13.98
C PHE A 13 -3.94 -1.99 -12.88
N PHE A 14 -4.75 -0.92 -12.77
CA PHE A 14 -5.87 -0.88 -11.84
C PHE A 14 -6.97 -1.88 -12.19
N ILE A 15 -7.28 -2.09 -13.47
CA ILE A 15 -8.24 -3.11 -13.90
C ILE A 15 -7.76 -4.50 -13.45
N PHE A 16 -6.47 -4.81 -13.61
CA PHE A 16 -5.90 -6.09 -13.20
C PHE A 16 -6.00 -6.31 -11.68
N ILE A 17 -5.69 -5.26 -10.91
CA ILE A 17 -5.86 -5.26 -9.44
C ILE A 17 -7.33 -5.46 -9.06
N PHE A 18 -8.25 -4.80 -9.77
CA PHE A 18 -9.68 -4.90 -9.51
C PHE A 18 -10.21 -6.32 -9.78
N VAL A 19 -9.81 -6.91 -10.90
CA VAL A 19 -10.16 -8.30 -11.25
C VAL A 19 -9.58 -9.26 -10.22
N PHE A 20 -8.33 -9.09 -9.80
CA PHE A 20 -7.73 -9.91 -8.74
C PHE A 20 -8.49 -9.75 -7.41
N LEU A 21 -8.88 -8.53 -7.05
CA LEU A 21 -9.71 -8.22 -5.88
C LEU A 21 -11.12 -8.81 -5.95
N PHE A 22 -11.70 -8.98 -7.13
CA PHE A 22 -13.09 -9.44 -7.23
C PHE A 22 -13.23 -10.96 -7.43
N PHE A 23 -12.30 -11.56 -8.17
CA PHE A 23 -12.37 -12.98 -8.55
C PHE A 23 -11.55 -13.90 -7.64
N HIS A 24 -10.73 -13.36 -6.75
CA HIS A 24 -10.08 -14.17 -5.73
C HIS A 24 -11.07 -14.52 -4.61
N ASN A 25 -11.12 -15.78 -4.17
CA ASN A 25 -11.97 -16.20 -3.06
C ASN A 25 -11.37 -15.72 -1.73
N TRP A 26 -11.62 -14.46 -1.38
CA TRP A 26 -11.12 -13.83 -0.16
C TRP A 26 -11.64 -14.54 1.08
N LYS A 27 -10.73 -15.12 1.88
CA LYS A 27 -11.07 -15.51 3.24
C LYS A 27 -11.14 -14.25 4.10
N LYS A 28 -11.92 -14.30 5.19
CA LYS A 28 -12.05 -13.18 6.16
C LYS A 28 -10.71 -12.58 6.60
N TYR A 29 -9.66 -13.40 6.66
CA TYR A 29 -8.32 -12.95 7.07
C TYR A 29 -7.54 -12.31 5.93
N ASP A 30 -7.80 -12.66 4.67
CA ASP A 30 -7.09 -12.13 3.51
C ASP A 30 -7.45 -10.65 3.29
N THR A 31 -8.71 -10.28 3.52
CA THR A 31 -9.15 -8.87 3.46
C THR A 31 -8.53 -8.04 4.58
N ILE A 32 -8.36 -8.60 5.78
CA ILE A 32 -7.73 -7.92 6.92
C ILE A 32 -6.25 -7.66 6.65
N VAL A 33 -5.54 -8.63 6.06
CA VAL A 33 -4.14 -8.47 5.63
C VAL A 33 -4.01 -7.39 4.56
N LEU A 34 -4.91 -7.40 3.58
CA LEU A 34 -4.86 -6.40 2.52
C LEU A 34 -5.13 -4.99 3.09
N LEU A 35 -6.13 -4.85 3.95
CA LEU A 35 -6.47 -3.57 4.57
C LEU A 35 -5.34 -3.05 5.47
N SER A 36 -4.67 -3.93 6.22
CA SER A 36 -3.55 -3.54 7.09
C SER A 36 -2.28 -3.18 6.31
N SER A 37 -2.17 -3.59 5.05
CA SER A 37 -1.04 -3.23 4.17
C SER A 37 -1.17 -1.84 3.52
N LEU A 38 -2.39 -1.29 3.40
CA LEU A 38 -2.65 0.00 2.75
C LEU A 38 -1.84 1.17 3.34
N PRO A 39 -1.70 1.32 4.67
CA PRO A 39 -0.91 2.40 5.26
C PRO A 39 0.58 2.30 4.88
N SER A 40 1.15 1.10 4.85
CA SER A 40 2.54 0.90 4.44
C SER A 40 2.75 1.22 2.96
N ILE A 41 1.81 0.81 2.10
CA ILE A 41 1.83 1.14 0.67
C ILE A 41 1.80 2.66 0.47
N PHE A 42 1.00 3.40 1.24
CA PHE A 42 0.96 4.86 1.19
C PHE A 42 2.32 5.50 1.48
N PHE A 43 2.99 5.08 2.57
CA PHE A 43 4.31 5.63 2.90
C PHE A 43 5.38 5.23 1.87
N ILE A 44 5.33 4.00 1.34
CA ILE A 44 6.22 3.57 0.25
C ILE A 44 6.04 4.47 -0.98
N LEU A 45 4.80 4.73 -1.40
CA LEU A 45 4.51 5.60 -2.54
C LEU A 45 5.04 7.02 -2.32
N LYS A 46 4.91 7.55 -1.11
CA LYS A 46 5.46 8.88 -0.74
C LYS A 46 6.99 8.93 -0.73
N ILE A 47 7.66 7.81 -0.45
CA ILE A 47 9.12 7.71 -0.46
C ILE A 47 9.65 7.52 -1.89
N VAL A 48 8.99 6.68 -2.70
CA VAL A 48 9.42 6.34 -4.07
C VAL A 48 9.09 7.47 -5.05
N TYR A 49 7.96 8.14 -4.86
CA TYR A 49 7.52 9.27 -5.66
C TYR A 49 7.40 10.51 -4.78
N PRO A 50 8.52 11.06 -4.29
CA PRO A 50 8.50 12.28 -3.50
C PRO A 50 7.94 13.41 -4.33
N SER A 51 7.04 14.21 -3.76
CA SER A 51 6.59 15.41 -4.45
C SER A 51 7.75 16.42 -4.49
N LEU A 52 7.94 17.10 -5.62
CA LEU A 52 8.97 18.15 -5.77
C LEU A 52 8.75 19.33 -4.81
N LEU A 53 7.57 19.42 -4.20
CA LEU A 53 7.18 20.45 -3.24
C LEU A 53 7.29 19.97 -1.79
N ASP A 54 7.58 18.68 -1.55
CA ASP A 54 7.64 18.13 -0.21
C ASP A 54 8.96 18.57 0.46
N PRO A 55 8.92 19.31 1.57
CA PRO A 55 10.12 19.64 2.31
C PRO A 55 10.81 18.40 2.89
N ILE A 56 12.15 18.45 2.99
CA ILE A 56 13.00 17.32 3.42
C ILE A 56 12.58 16.70 4.76
N TYR A 57 12.01 17.48 5.68
CA TYR A 57 11.53 16.95 6.96
C TYR A 57 10.36 15.94 6.80
N LEU A 58 9.55 16.05 5.74
CA LEU A 58 8.48 15.09 5.46
C LEU A 58 9.04 13.71 5.10
N PHE A 59 10.24 13.65 4.51
CA PHE A 59 10.88 12.37 4.20
C PHE A 59 11.17 11.56 5.47
N ASN A 60 11.73 12.20 6.50
CA ASN A 60 11.95 11.56 7.80
C ASN A 60 10.63 11.12 8.45
N PHE A 61 9.58 11.93 8.31
CA PHE A 61 8.25 11.57 8.81
C PHE A 61 7.67 10.35 8.07
N TYR A 62 7.85 10.26 6.75
CA TYR A 62 7.41 9.12 5.96
C TYR A 62 8.18 7.83 6.31
N LEU A 63 9.48 7.93 6.57
CA LEU A 63 10.28 6.79 7.05
C LEU A 63 9.79 6.28 8.40
N ILE A 64 9.56 7.18 9.36
CA ILE A 64 9.01 6.80 10.68
C ILE A 64 7.61 6.18 10.52
N GLY A 65 6.76 6.77 9.68
CA GLY A 65 5.44 6.23 9.37
C GLY A 65 5.49 4.83 8.75
N LEU A 66 6.46 4.57 7.87
CA LEU A 66 6.70 3.25 7.28
C LEU A 66 7.11 2.22 8.34
N ILE A 67 7.97 2.60 9.29
CA ILE A 67 8.37 1.72 10.41
C ILE A 67 7.15 1.38 11.27
N ILE A 68 6.36 2.38 11.66
CA ILE A 68 5.17 2.17 12.51
C ILE A 68 4.15 1.27 11.82
N THR A 69 3.88 1.53 10.54
CA THR A 69 2.90 0.74 9.77
C THR A 69 3.38 -0.68 9.49
N SER A 70 4.68 -0.89 9.30
CA SER A 70 5.24 -2.24 9.15
C SER A 70 5.16 -3.05 10.45
N ILE A 71 5.42 -2.44 11.60
CA ILE A 71 5.22 -3.07 12.91
C ILE A 71 3.75 -3.47 13.10
N PHE A 72 2.82 -2.55 12.79
CA PHE A 72 1.39 -2.84 12.86
C PHE A 72 1.00 -4.01 11.94
N TYR A 73 1.51 -4.04 10.71
CA TYR A 73 1.28 -5.12 9.77
C TYR A 73 1.77 -6.48 10.29
N ILE A 74 2.97 -6.52 10.88
CA ILE A 74 3.54 -7.72 11.51
C ILE A 74 2.66 -8.20 12.67
N ILE A 75 2.17 -7.29 13.52
CA ILE A 75 1.26 -7.64 14.63
C ILE A 75 -0.04 -8.24 14.09
N VAL A 76 -0.62 -7.66 13.05
CA VAL A 76 -1.83 -8.19 12.40
C VAL A 76 -1.58 -9.58 11.85
N LEU A 77 -0.46 -9.80 11.15
CA LEU A 77 -0.07 -11.12 10.64
C LEU A 77 0.07 -12.14 11.78
N PHE A 78 0.70 -11.76 12.89
CA PHE A 78 0.86 -12.63 14.05
C PHE A 78 -0.48 -13.03 14.67
N ILE A 79 -1.41 -12.07 14.82
CA ILE A 79 -2.76 -12.34 15.35
C ILE A 79 -3.52 -13.30 14.43
N ILE A 80 -3.43 -13.10 13.12
CA ILE A 80 -4.10 -13.96 12.13
C ILE A 80 -3.50 -15.37 12.16
N TYR A 81 -2.18 -15.48 12.22
CA TYR A 81 -1.49 -16.77 12.31
C TYR A 81 -1.90 -17.54 13.56
N ARG A 82 -2.01 -16.88 14.72
CA ARG A 82 -2.49 -17.51 15.96
C ARG A 82 -3.96 -17.92 15.95
N ARG A 83 -4.78 -17.36 15.05
CA ARG A 83 -6.22 -17.64 14.96
C ARG A 83 -6.58 -18.64 13.86
N LYS A 84 -5.62 -19.03 13.03
CA LYS A 84 -5.73 -20.17 12.11
C LYS A 84 -5.46 -21.47 12.88
#